data_AF-A0AAW9LTG4-F1
#
_entry.id   AF-A0AAW9LTG4-F1
#
_cell.length_a   1.000
_cell.length_b   1.000
_cell.length_c   1.000
_cell.angle_alpha   90.00
_cell.angle_beta   90.00
_cell.angle_gamma   90.00
#
_symmetry.space_group_name_H-M   'P 1'
#
loop_
_entity.id
_entity.type
_entity.pdbx_description
1 polymer ?
#
loop_
_entity_poly.entity_id
_entity_poly.type
_entity_poly.pdbx_seq_one_letter_code
_entity_poly.pdbx_strand_id
1 'polypeptide(L)'
;MGDVKNIGGILICLLGYLICGVFVISPPVFAYEDSSTLNFNVSGNIEEPSCNVEIKPSTTIDLGTVSYQTLTGKAGSSGESTPVKLEFSNCSAGISTVTLSFSGSYFDDAHASIYKNYQTGSDGASGVGMQLLSQADNQPLGPNDRYVYTFDDSAGSHTFNMIARMYSPYGKISAGIVGFTATFDVTYK
;
A
#
# COMPACT_ATOMS: atom_id res chain seq x y z
N MET A 1 -5.51 44.33 -26.99
CA MET A 1 -4.59 44.91 -27.98
C MET A 1 -4.87 44.22 -29.32
N GLY A 2 -5.53 44.92 -30.25
CA GLY A 2 -5.95 44.35 -31.53
C GLY A 2 -7.23 45.00 -32.06
N ASP A 3 -7.20 46.33 -32.23
CA ASP A 3 -8.24 47.11 -32.90
C ASP A 3 -8.28 46.78 -34.39
N VAL A 4 -9.44 46.37 -34.93
CA VAL A 4 -9.72 46.46 -36.37
C VAL A 4 -10.85 47.46 -36.56
N LYS A 5 -10.42 48.63 -37.02
CA LYS A 5 -11.20 49.83 -37.33
C LYS A 5 -11.80 49.64 -38.73
N ASN A 6 -13.12 49.45 -38.83
CA ASN A 6 -13.79 49.48 -40.13
C ASN A 6 -14.55 50.81 -40.29
N ILE A 7 -14.11 51.59 -41.27
CA ILE A 7 -14.53 52.95 -41.57
C ILE A 7 -15.53 52.86 -42.73
N GLY A 8 -16.83 52.86 -42.40
CA GLY A 8 -17.91 52.94 -43.39
C GLY A 8 -18.52 54.34 -43.37
N GLY A 9 -18.00 55.24 -44.22
CA GLY A 9 -18.53 56.59 -44.38
C GLY A 9 -19.93 56.57 -45.02
N ILE A 10 -20.92 57.05 -44.28
CA ILE A 10 -22.27 57.31 -44.79
C ILE A 10 -22.28 58.76 -45.31
N LEU A 11 -22.18 58.92 -46.64
CA LEU A 11 -22.36 60.20 -47.31
C LEU A 11 -23.85 60.39 -47.62
N ILE A 12 -24.55 61.14 -46.77
CA ILE A 12 -25.95 61.54 -46.99
C ILE A 12 -25.94 62.79 -47.88
N CYS A 13 -26.15 62.61 -49.18
CA CYS A 13 -26.51 63.70 -50.08
C CYS A 13 -28.03 63.93 -50.00
N LEU A 14 -28.41 65.02 -49.34
CA LEU A 14 -29.74 65.61 -49.40
C LEU A 14 -29.90 66.33 -50.75
N LEU A 15 -30.90 65.96 -51.56
CA LEU A 15 -31.70 66.83 -52.44
C LEU A 15 -32.56 65.98 -53.40
N GLY A 16 -33.87 66.27 -53.44
CA GLY A 16 -34.66 66.15 -54.68
C GLY A 16 -35.48 64.88 -54.89
N TYR A 17 -36.72 64.92 -54.43
CA TYR A 17 -37.94 64.47 -55.12
C TYR A 17 -37.78 63.71 -56.47
N LEU A 18 -37.94 62.38 -56.46
CA LEU A 18 -38.79 61.61 -57.39
C LEU A 18 -38.75 60.13 -56.96
N ILE A 19 -39.84 59.62 -56.39
CA ILE A 19 -39.92 58.21 -55.95
C ILE A 19 -40.19 57.34 -57.18
N CYS A 20 -39.12 56.95 -57.88
CA CYS A 20 -39.16 55.87 -58.84
C CYS A 20 -39.00 54.56 -58.06
N GLY A 21 -40.00 53.67 -58.13
CA GLY A 21 -39.99 52.40 -57.42
C GLY A 21 -38.81 51.53 -57.85
N VAL A 22 -37.79 51.42 -56.99
CA VAL A 22 -36.68 50.49 -57.15
C VAL A 22 -36.95 49.30 -56.24
N PHE A 23 -37.31 48.18 -56.86
CA PHE A 23 -37.45 46.89 -56.21
C PHE A 23 -36.04 46.36 -55.89
N VAL A 24 -35.61 46.49 -54.63
CA VAL A 24 -34.30 46.01 -54.17
C VAL A 24 -34.42 44.51 -53.92
N ILE A 25 -33.96 43.70 -54.86
CA ILE A 25 -33.87 42.24 -54.69
C ILE A 25 -32.59 41.96 -53.89
N SER A 26 -32.71 41.70 -52.60
CA SER A 26 -31.58 41.20 -51.80
C SER A 26 -31.27 39.76 -52.21
N PRO A 27 -30.02 39.39 -52.54
CA PRO A 27 -29.66 37.98 -52.61
C PRO A 27 -29.73 37.35 -51.20
N PRO A 28 -30.08 36.06 -51.07
CA PRO A 28 -29.94 35.37 -49.80
C PRO A 28 -28.45 35.31 -49.44
N VAL A 29 -28.07 35.97 -48.35
CA VAL A 29 -26.77 35.74 -47.72
C VAL A 29 -26.84 34.35 -47.11
N PHE A 30 -26.24 33.36 -47.77
CA PHE A 30 -25.91 32.10 -47.12
C PHE A 30 -24.76 32.38 -46.16
N ALA A 31 -25.04 32.40 -44.85
CA ALA A 31 -23.99 32.30 -43.86
C ALA A 31 -23.37 30.90 -44.00
N TYR A 32 -22.08 30.83 -44.33
CA TYR A 32 -21.34 29.58 -44.22
C TYR A 32 -20.89 29.46 -42.76
N GLU A 33 -21.30 28.38 -42.07
CA GLU A 33 -20.69 28.03 -40.80
C GLU A 33 -19.38 27.29 -41.10
N ASP A 34 -18.26 27.98 -40.92
CA ASP A 34 -16.93 27.36 -41.01
C ASP A 34 -16.66 26.61 -39.71
N SER A 35 -17.11 25.36 -39.66
CA SER A 35 -16.86 24.47 -38.52
C SER A 35 -15.49 23.81 -38.71
N SER A 36 -14.47 24.32 -38.02
CA SER A 36 -13.18 23.63 -37.89
C SER A 36 -13.21 22.64 -36.74
N THR A 37 -13.38 21.35 -37.05
CA THR A 37 -13.34 20.29 -36.04
C THR A 37 -11.87 19.90 -35.76
N LEU A 38 -11.35 20.31 -34.59
CA LEU A 38 -10.01 19.91 -34.13
C LEU A 38 -10.12 18.67 -33.23
N ASN A 39 -9.67 17.53 -33.74
CA ASN A 39 -9.53 16.32 -32.93
C ASN A 39 -8.14 16.33 -32.28
N PHE A 40 -8.08 16.22 -30.95
CA PHE A 40 -6.83 15.98 -30.23
C PHE A 40 -6.94 14.67 -29.45
N ASN A 41 -5.86 13.89 -29.48
CA ASN A 41 -5.77 12.65 -28.71
C ASN A 41 -4.95 12.90 -27.45
N VAL A 42 -5.49 12.43 -26.32
CA VAL A 42 -4.80 12.40 -25.02
C VAL A 42 -4.54 10.93 -24.68
N SER A 43 -3.29 10.61 -24.36
CA SER A 43 -2.91 9.30 -23.84
C SER A 43 -2.22 9.44 -22.49
N GLY A 44 -2.28 8.36 -21.71
CA GLY A 44 -1.62 8.23 -20.41
C GLY A 44 -1.47 6.75 -20.06
N ASN A 45 -0.74 6.46 -18.97
CA ASN A 45 -0.61 5.12 -18.41
C ASN A 45 -1.24 5.08 -17.01
N ILE A 46 -1.75 3.92 -16.61
CA ILE A 46 -2.27 3.65 -15.27
C ILE A 46 -1.40 2.55 -14.67
N GLU A 47 -0.76 2.84 -13.54
CA GLU A 47 0.05 1.87 -12.79
C GLU A 47 -0.71 1.40 -11.55
N GLU A 48 -0.48 0.14 -11.17
CA GLU A 48 -1.04 -0.42 -9.94
C GLU A 48 -0.27 0.08 -8.70
N PRO A 49 -0.95 0.32 -7.57
CA PRO A 49 -0.29 0.74 -6.34
C PRO A 49 0.64 -0.36 -5.80
N SER A 50 1.89 -0.02 -5.51
CA SER A 50 2.88 -0.94 -4.94
C SER A 50 3.89 -0.24 -4.02
N CYS A 51 4.62 -1.02 -3.21
CA CYS A 51 5.81 -0.59 -2.47
C CYS A 51 6.91 -1.63 -2.65
N ASN A 52 8.17 -1.21 -2.55
CA ASN A 52 9.27 -2.13 -2.25
C ASN A 52 9.19 -2.54 -0.78
N VAL A 53 9.24 -3.85 -0.50
CA VAL A 53 9.09 -4.40 0.86
C VAL A 53 10.29 -5.27 1.18
N GLU A 54 10.99 -4.92 2.27
CA GLU A 54 12.18 -5.64 2.72
C GLU A 54 12.07 -6.02 4.19
N ILE A 55 12.51 -7.24 4.52
CA ILE A 55 12.63 -7.68 5.92
C ILE A 55 14.04 -7.38 6.45
N LYS A 56 14.12 -6.77 7.64
CA LYS A 56 15.37 -6.43 8.32
C LYS A 56 15.44 -7.14 9.68
N PRO A 57 16.65 -7.54 10.15
CA PRO A 57 17.95 -7.29 9.52
C PRO A 57 18.25 -8.19 8.31
N SER A 58 17.56 -9.31 8.19
CA SER A 58 17.65 -10.24 7.05
C SER A 58 16.40 -11.12 7.00
N THR A 59 16.31 -11.98 5.98
CA THR A 59 15.25 -13.02 5.88
C THR A 59 15.44 -14.18 6.87
N THR A 60 16.61 -14.26 7.52
CA THR A 60 16.94 -15.29 8.51
C THR A 60 17.29 -14.63 9.83
N ILE A 61 16.34 -14.64 10.76
CA ILE A 61 16.49 -14.01 12.08
C ILE A 61 16.94 -15.07 13.09
N ASP A 62 18.06 -14.81 13.75
CA ASP A 62 18.53 -15.62 14.86
C ASP A 62 17.83 -15.18 16.16
N LEU A 63 17.09 -16.10 16.79
CA LEU A 63 16.45 -15.90 18.10
C LEU A 63 17.41 -16.19 19.26
N GLY A 64 18.65 -16.60 18.96
CA GLY A 64 19.67 -16.96 19.93
C GLY A 64 19.39 -18.30 20.60
N THR A 65 20.16 -18.57 21.67
CA THR A 65 19.99 -19.76 22.50
C THR A 65 19.25 -19.39 23.79
N VAL A 66 18.14 -20.06 24.08
CA VAL A 66 17.37 -19.87 25.30
C VAL A 66 17.56 -21.06 26.23
N SER A 67 17.82 -20.80 27.52
CA SER A 67 17.98 -21.85 28.52
C SER A 67 16.68 -22.65 28.69
N TYR A 68 16.80 -23.97 28.79
CA TYR A 68 15.69 -24.86 29.12
C TYR A 68 14.93 -24.40 30.38
N GLN A 69 15.66 -23.91 31.38
CA GLN A 69 15.09 -23.45 32.65
C GLN A 69 14.20 -22.21 32.50
N THR A 70 14.44 -21.38 31.47
CA THR A 70 13.63 -20.18 31.20
C THR A 70 12.26 -20.55 30.65
N LEU A 71 12.17 -21.64 29.89
CA LEU A 71 10.97 -22.01 29.14
C LEU A 71 10.16 -23.15 29.79
N THR A 72 10.73 -23.87 30.76
CA THR A 72 10.07 -24.98 31.44
C THR A 72 9.33 -24.54 32.72
N GLY A 73 8.39 -25.36 33.18
CA GLY A 73 7.74 -25.22 34.49
C GLY A 73 6.63 -24.19 34.58
N LYS A 74 6.46 -23.31 33.58
CA LYS A 74 5.39 -22.31 33.53
C LYS A 74 4.87 -22.10 32.11
N ALA A 75 3.55 -22.22 31.94
CA ALA A 75 2.86 -21.88 30.70
C ALA A 75 3.04 -20.39 30.37
N GLY A 76 3.31 -20.09 29.11
CA GLY A 76 3.55 -18.74 28.60
C GLY A 76 4.92 -18.17 28.91
N SER A 77 5.87 -18.99 29.38
CA SER A 77 7.28 -18.58 29.46
C SER A 77 7.85 -18.28 28.07
N SER A 78 8.72 -17.28 28.00
CA SER A 78 9.33 -16.83 26.75
C SER A 78 10.83 -16.56 26.90
N GLY A 79 11.55 -16.66 25.79
CA GLY A 79 12.91 -16.14 25.68
C GLY A 79 12.93 -14.62 25.50
N GLU A 80 14.14 -14.11 25.25
CA GLU A 80 14.36 -12.70 24.90
C GLU A 80 13.67 -12.31 23.60
N SER A 81 13.33 -11.03 23.48
CA SER A 81 12.69 -10.47 22.30
C SER A 81 13.74 -10.04 21.27
N THR A 82 13.69 -10.63 20.08
CA THR A 82 14.49 -10.25 18.93
C THR A 82 13.69 -9.30 18.02
N PRO A 83 14.20 -8.11 17.70
CA PRO A 83 13.51 -7.18 16.82
C PRO A 83 13.49 -7.68 15.37
N VAL A 84 12.34 -7.53 14.72
CA VAL A 84 12.12 -7.83 13.29
C VAL A 84 11.42 -6.64 12.67
N LYS A 85 11.81 -6.24 11.47
CA LYS A 85 11.24 -5.05 10.82
C LYS A 85 10.82 -5.35 9.39
N LEU A 86 9.69 -4.81 8.98
CA LEU A 86 9.30 -4.71 7.57
C LEU A 86 9.45 -3.25 7.15
N GLU A 87 10.33 -3.03 6.19
CA GLU A 87 10.63 -1.72 5.63
C GLU A 87 9.89 -1.56 4.30
N PHE A 88 9.07 -0.53 4.20
CA PHE A 88 8.34 -0.14 3.00
C PHE A 88 9.04 1.08 2.40
N SER A 89 9.49 0.98 1.15
CA SER A 89 10.17 2.06 0.44
C SER A 89 9.63 2.20 -0.98
N ASN A 90 9.86 3.35 -1.62
CA ASN A 90 9.43 3.63 -2.99
C ASN A 90 7.95 3.30 -3.25
N CYS A 91 7.07 3.67 -2.31
CA CYS A 91 5.64 3.43 -2.42
C CYS A 91 5.00 4.35 -3.47
N SER A 92 4.06 3.80 -4.26
CA SER A 92 3.23 4.58 -5.18
C SER A 92 2.48 5.69 -4.45
N ALA A 93 2.27 6.82 -5.14
CA ALA A 93 1.54 7.95 -4.59
C ALA A 93 0.11 7.56 -4.19
N GLY A 94 -0.35 8.05 -3.03
CA GLY A 94 -1.69 7.79 -2.51
C GLY A 94 -1.81 6.59 -1.57
N ILE A 95 -0.80 5.71 -1.50
CA ILE A 95 -0.74 4.65 -0.49
C ILE A 95 -0.41 5.28 0.86
N SER A 96 -1.33 5.14 1.82
CA SER A 96 -1.13 5.57 3.21
C SER A 96 -1.32 4.43 4.21
N THR A 97 -1.91 3.32 3.78
CA THR A 97 -2.22 2.18 4.64
C THR A 97 -2.05 0.88 3.87
N VAL A 98 -1.43 -0.10 4.51
CA VAL A 98 -1.29 -1.46 4.00
C VAL A 98 -1.90 -2.46 4.97
N THR A 99 -2.41 -3.57 4.45
CA THR A 99 -2.84 -4.71 5.26
C THR A 99 -1.81 -5.82 5.16
N LEU A 100 -1.21 -6.17 6.28
CA LEU A 100 -0.32 -7.31 6.44
C LEU A 100 -1.14 -8.55 6.79
N SER A 101 -1.00 -9.63 6.05
CA SER A 101 -1.59 -10.93 6.36
C SER A 101 -0.49 -11.92 6.69
N PHE A 102 -0.59 -12.58 7.84
CA PHE A 102 0.43 -13.50 8.34
C PHE A 102 -0.03 -14.94 8.12
N SER A 103 0.87 -15.79 7.64
CA SER A 103 0.59 -17.20 7.39
C SER A 103 1.77 -18.09 7.79
N GLY A 104 1.47 -19.36 8.01
CA GLY A 104 2.44 -20.35 8.49
C GLY A 104 1.75 -21.54 9.14
N SER A 105 2.54 -22.48 9.63
CA SER A 105 2.03 -23.58 10.46
C SER A 105 1.87 -23.10 11.90
N TYR A 106 0.69 -23.27 12.48
CA TYR A 106 0.43 -22.95 13.88
C TYR A 106 0.77 -24.11 14.81
N PHE A 107 1.03 -23.79 16.07
CA PHE A 107 1.50 -24.73 17.08
C PHE A 107 0.46 -25.82 17.38
N ASP A 108 -0.73 -25.42 17.85
CA ASP A 108 -1.94 -26.26 18.01
C ASP A 108 -3.20 -25.38 18.05
N ASP A 109 -4.38 -25.99 18.09
CA ASP A 109 -5.67 -25.28 18.04
C ASP A 109 -5.89 -24.31 19.21
N ALA A 110 -5.32 -24.61 20.38
CA ALA A 110 -5.43 -23.74 21.56
C ALA A 110 -4.46 -22.54 21.49
N HIS A 111 -3.40 -22.65 20.70
CA HIS A 111 -2.34 -21.64 20.52
C HIS A 111 -2.12 -21.34 19.04
N ALA A 112 -3.20 -21.11 18.30
CA ALA A 112 -3.18 -20.91 16.86
C ALA A 112 -2.34 -19.69 16.42
N SER A 113 -2.13 -18.70 17.30
CA SER A 113 -1.29 -17.52 17.04
C SER A 113 0.21 -17.76 17.21
N ILE A 114 0.61 -18.96 17.64
CA ILE A 114 2.02 -19.33 17.85
C ILE A 114 2.49 -20.16 16.66
N TYR A 115 3.65 -19.81 16.10
CA TYR A 115 4.25 -20.56 14.99
C TYR A 115 4.86 -21.87 15.47
N LYS A 116 4.61 -22.93 14.70
CA LYS A 116 5.08 -24.28 14.98
C LYS A 116 6.57 -24.40 14.67
N ASN A 117 7.30 -25.08 15.56
CA ASN A 117 8.64 -25.55 15.26
C ASN A 117 8.57 -26.61 14.14
N TYR A 118 9.25 -26.38 13.02
CA TYR A 118 9.35 -27.37 11.95
C TYR A 118 10.50 -28.36 12.16
N GLN A 119 11.45 -28.06 13.05
CA GLN A 119 12.52 -28.98 13.41
C GLN A 119 11.95 -30.11 14.27
N THR A 120 12.04 -31.33 13.75
CA THR A 120 11.49 -32.54 14.38
C THR A 120 12.57 -33.63 14.46
N GLY A 121 12.33 -34.67 15.25
CA GLY A 121 13.28 -35.77 15.45
C GLY A 121 14.12 -35.62 16.72
N SER A 122 15.17 -36.43 16.84
CA SER A 122 15.98 -36.56 18.07
C SER A 122 16.68 -35.27 18.50
N ASP A 123 17.03 -34.41 17.54
CA ASP A 123 17.71 -33.14 17.80
C ASP A 123 16.73 -31.95 17.88
N GLY A 124 15.44 -32.16 17.61
CA GLY A 124 14.42 -31.11 17.59
C GLY A 124 13.85 -30.82 18.97
N ALA A 125 13.70 -29.54 19.32
CA ALA A 125 12.98 -29.15 20.53
C ALA A 125 11.47 -29.41 20.37
N SER A 126 10.82 -29.83 21.45
CA SER A 126 9.37 -29.98 21.53
C SER A 126 8.75 -29.04 22.56
N GLY A 127 7.47 -28.71 22.40
CA GLY A 127 6.74 -27.85 23.34
C GLY A 127 7.09 -26.36 23.24
N VAL A 128 7.89 -25.96 22.25
CA VAL A 128 8.30 -24.58 21.97
C VAL A 128 7.76 -24.15 20.61
N GLY A 129 7.24 -22.94 20.55
CA GLY A 129 6.87 -22.24 19.33
C GLY A 129 7.58 -20.89 19.22
N MET A 130 7.33 -20.18 18.13
CA MET A 130 7.72 -18.78 18.00
C MET A 130 6.50 -17.89 18.14
N GLN A 131 6.60 -16.90 19.02
CA GLN A 131 5.62 -15.85 19.14
C GLN A 131 6.13 -14.62 18.37
N LEU A 132 5.33 -14.14 17.43
CA LEU A 132 5.54 -12.88 16.71
C LEU A 132 4.51 -11.87 17.19
N LEU A 133 4.97 -10.67 17.54
CA LEU A 133 4.12 -9.60 18.06
C LEU A 133 4.45 -8.29 17.36
N SER A 134 3.44 -7.46 17.14
CA SER A 134 3.64 -6.05 16.81
C SER A 134 4.34 -5.35 17.99
N GLN A 135 5.37 -4.55 17.70
CA GLN A 135 6.07 -3.82 18.76
C GLN A 135 5.25 -2.66 19.32
N ALA A 136 4.33 -2.11 18.54
CA ALA A 136 3.56 -0.93 18.92
C ALA A 136 2.53 -1.21 20.02
N ASP A 137 1.86 -2.36 19.94
CA ASP A 137 0.69 -2.70 20.75
C ASP A 137 0.74 -4.13 21.33
N ASN A 138 1.79 -4.90 21.06
CA ASN A 138 1.93 -6.31 21.43
C ASN A 138 0.81 -7.20 20.86
N GLN A 139 0.18 -6.80 19.75
CA GLN A 139 -0.79 -7.65 19.08
C GLN A 139 -0.10 -8.90 18.49
N PRO A 140 -0.65 -10.11 18.71
CA PRO A 140 -0.19 -11.32 18.03
C PRO A 140 -0.27 -11.19 16.50
N LEU A 141 0.81 -11.63 15.84
CA LEU A 141 0.93 -11.67 14.39
C LEU A 141 1.15 -13.12 13.95
N GLY A 142 0.26 -14.00 14.37
CA GLY A 142 0.33 -15.43 14.13
C GLY A 142 -0.29 -15.88 12.80
N PRO A 143 -0.28 -17.18 12.51
CA PRO A 143 -0.94 -17.73 11.35
C PRO A 143 -2.42 -17.33 11.24
N ASN A 144 -2.79 -16.78 10.08
CA ASN A 144 -4.10 -16.22 9.71
C ASN A 144 -4.44 -14.85 10.35
N ASP A 145 -3.54 -14.28 11.14
CA ASP A 145 -3.74 -12.93 11.68
C ASP A 145 -3.53 -11.88 10.58
N ARG A 146 -4.16 -10.72 10.78
CA ARG A 146 -4.02 -9.54 9.93
C ARG A 146 -3.73 -8.32 10.75
N TYR A 147 -2.90 -7.43 10.21
CA TYR A 147 -2.56 -6.16 10.82
C TYR A 147 -2.69 -5.04 9.81
N VAL A 148 -3.38 -3.96 10.18
CA VAL A 148 -3.49 -2.76 9.34
C VAL A 148 -2.39 -1.79 9.79
N TYR A 149 -1.42 -1.55 8.92
CA TYR A 149 -0.34 -0.63 9.18
C TYR A 149 -0.55 0.65 8.37
N THR A 150 -0.71 1.76 9.08
CA THR A 150 -0.76 3.10 8.50
C THR A 150 0.64 3.70 8.51
N PHE A 151 1.07 4.19 7.36
CA PHE A 151 2.35 4.87 7.19
C PHE A 151 2.40 6.12 8.05
N ASP A 152 3.55 6.38 8.66
CA ASP A 152 3.77 7.62 9.37
C ASP A 152 3.87 8.80 8.38
N ASP A 153 3.63 10.02 8.86
CA ASP A 153 3.73 11.25 8.03
C ASP A 153 5.19 11.58 7.64
N SER A 154 6.13 10.66 7.85
CA SER A 154 7.53 10.88 7.55
C SER A 154 7.78 10.70 6.06
N ALA A 155 8.49 11.67 5.46
CA ALA A 155 8.91 11.54 4.07
C ALA A 155 9.99 10.47 3.95
N GLY A 156 9.71 9.38 3.25
CA GLY A 156 10.70 8.35 2.95
C GLY A 156 10.19 6.94 3.12
N SER A 157 10.93 6.13 3.89
CA SER A 157 10.60 4.72 4.13
C SER A 157 9.83 4.56 5.43
N HIS A 158 8.78 3.75 5.40
CA HIS A 158 7.95 3.44 6.56
C HIS A 158 8.35 2.08 7.12
N THR A 159 8.44 1.96 8.44
CA THR A 159 8.91 0.72 9.09
C THR A 159 7.87 0.17 10.06
N PHE A 160 7.34 -1.01 9.75
CA PHE A 160 6.55 -1.78 10.70
C PHE A 160 7.47 -2.61 11.59
N ASN A 161 7.50 -2.30 12.88
CA ASN A 161 8.36 -2.98 13.85
C ASN A 161 7.62 -4.09 14.58
N MET A 162 8.28 -5.23 14.71
CA MET A 162 7.79 -6.44 15.35
C MET A 162 8.86 -6.99 16.30
N ILE A 163 8.43 -7.89 17.18
CA ILE A 163 9.32 -8.69 18.02
C ILE A 163 9.01 -10.17 17.83
N ALA A 164 10.05 -10.97 17.63
CA ALA A 164 9.98 -12.42 17.59
C ALA A 164 10.67 -12.99 18.84
N ARG A 165 10.09 -14.02 19.44
CA ARG A 165 10.69 -14.73 20.59
C ARG A 165 10.29 -16.18 20.63
N MET A 166 11.17 -17.03 21.18
CA MET A 166 10.76 -18.39 21.55
C MET A 166 9.74 -18.33 22.68
N TYR A 167 8.74 -19.19 22.61
CA TYR A 167 7.60 -19.21 23.52
C TYR A 167 7.24 -20.66 23.87
N SER A 168 6.96 -20.93 25.15
CA SER A 168 6.44 -22.22 25.60
C SER A 168 4.98 -22.07 26.00
N PRO A 169 4.03 -22.50 25.14
CA PRO A 169 2.60 -22.42 25.46
C PRO A 169 2.22 -23.11 26.76
N TYR A 170 2.77 -24.31 27.00
CA TYR A 170 2.38 -25.15 28.14
C TYR A 170 3.44 -25.25 29.25
N GLY A 171 4.62 -24.69 29.07
CA GLY A 171 5.74 -24.83 30.01
C GLY A 171 6.32 -26.25 30.08
N LYS A 172 5.97 -27.11 29.12
CA LYS A 172 6.45 -28.49 29.00
C LYS A 172 7.24 -28.60 27.73
N ILE A 173 8.57 -28.62 27.84
CA ILE A 173 9.46 -28.60 26.68
C ILE A 173 10.50 -29.71 26.73
N SER A 174 11.07 -30.04 25.58
CA SER A 174 12.35 -30.74 25.46
C SER A 174 13.38 -29.84 24.80
N ALA A 175 14.64 -29.96 25.22
CA ALA A 175 15.74 -29.26 24.58
C ALA A 175 15.98 -29.79 23.15
N GLY A 176 16.50 -28.93 22.29
CA GLY A 176 16.83 -29.25 20.91
C GLY A 176 16.89 -27.99 20.05
N ILE A 177 17.08 -28.18 18.75
CA ILE A 177 17.11 -27.15 17.72
C ILE A 177 15.68 -26.75 17.39
N VAL A 178 15.49 -25.47 17.13
CA VAL A 178 14.23 -24.88 16.66
C VAL A 178 14.40 -24.28 15.27
N GLY A 179 13.32 -24.27 14.50
CA GLY A 179 13.21 -23.56 13.24
C GLY A 179 11.76 -23.17 13.02
N PHE A 180 11.56 -21.94 12.56
CA PHE A 180 10.23 -21.38 12.33
C PHE A 180 10.17 -20.71 10.97
N THR A 181 8.98 -20.77 10.35
CA THR A 181 8.71 -20.07 9.10
C THR A 181 7.45 -19.24 9.29
N ALA A 182 7.58 -17.94 9.07
CA ALA A 182 6.46 -17.00 9.00
C ALA A 182 6.48 -16.36 7.62
N THR A 183 5.33 -16.35 6.95
CA THR A 183 5.13 -15.67 5.68
C THR A 183 4.21 -14.48 5.93
N PHE A 184 4.47 -13.38 5.24
CA PHE A 184 3.60 -12.22 5.25
C PHE A 184 3.26 -11.84 3.82
N ASP A 185 2.01 -11.44 3.61
CA ASP A 185 1.51 -10.88 2.36
C ASP A 185 1.07 -9.43 2.60
N VAL A 186 1.42 -8.55 1.66
CA VAL A 186 1.07 -7.13 1.73
C VAL A 186 -0.04 -6.84 0.73
N THR A 187 -1.14 -6.30 1.20
CA THR A 187 -2.22 -5.77 0.35
C THR A 187 -2.26 -4.26 0.45
N TYR A 188 -2.18 -3.59 -0.69
CA TYR A 188 -2.26 -2.14 -0.83
C TYR A 188 -3.72 -1.71 -0.92
N LYS A 189 -4.06 -0.59 -0.28
CA LYS A 189 -5.38 0.05 -0.35
C LYS A 189 -5.24 1.51 -0.73
#